data_AF-A0AAJ1VL98-F1
#
_entry.id   AF-A0AAJ1VL98-F1
#
_cell.length_a   1.000
_cell.length_b   1.000
_cell.length_c   1.000
_cell.angle_alpha   90.00
_cell.angle_beta   90.00
_cell.angle_gamma   90.00
#
_symmetry.space_group_name_H-M   'P 1'
#
loop_
_entity.id
_entity.type
_entity.pdbx_description
1 polymer ?
#
loop_
_entity_poly.entity_id
_entity_poly.type
_entity_poly.pdbx_seq_one_letter_code
_entity_poly.pdbx_strand_id
1 'polypeptide(L)'
;MMIKTMIRLLLCCGILLISCGKKSTGLEIKVTKQNSGYGYQILKKQKVIINQPFIPAIEGEKTFKNKEDAQKTADLVMNKIEKKMFPRISTHELDSMKIAY
;
A
#
# COMPACT_ATOMS: atom_id res chain seq x y z
N MET A 1 39.67 -38.18 -4.50
CA MET A 1 38.44 -38.57 -3.79
C MET A 1 38.70 -38.38 -2.30
N MET A 2 38.15 -37.43 -1.55
CA MET A 2 37.09 -36.45 -1.73
C MET A 2 37.49 -35.19 -0.93
N ILE A 3 37.45 -34.03 -1.61
CA ILE A 3 36.89 -32.77 -1.10
C ILE A 3 37.33 -32.41 0.34
N LYS A 4 38.59 -32.02 0.47
CA LYS A 4 39.07 -31.22 1.59
C LYS A 4 39.83 -30.06 1.00
N THR A 5 39.22 -28.87 1.12
CA THR A 5 39.76 -27.49 0.98
C THR A 5 38.88 -26.63 0.06
N MET A 6 38.56 -25.42 0.53
CA MET A 6 37.98 -24.29 -0.21
C MET A 6 36.45 -24.08 -0.23
N ILE A 7 35.77 -24.25 0.92
CA ILE A 7 34.56 -23.45 1.21
C ILE A 7 34.84 -22.64 2.48
N ARG A 8 35.64 -21.59 2.32
CA ARG A 8 35.79 -20.47 3.26
C ARG A 8 35.71 -19.17 2.45
N LEU A 9 34.50 -18.83 2.04
CA LEU A 9 34.08 -17.49 1.64
C LEU A 9 32.59 -17.39 2.04
N LEU A 10 32.28 -17.37 3.33
CA LEU A 10 32.08 -16.17 4.13
C LEU A 10 31.28 -15.07 3.42
N LEU A 11 30.07 -14.86 3.95
CA LEU A 11 29.28 -13.62 4.04
C LEU A 11 28.28 -13.26 2.93
N CYS A 12 27.03 -13.14 3.40
CA CYS A 12 26.00 -12.20 2.95
C CYS A 12 25.19 -12.52 1.69
N CYS A 13 24.59 -13.72 1.63
CA CYS A 13 23.25 -13.87 1.03
C CYS A 13 22.23 -14.35 2.06
N GLY A 14 22.43 -13.98 3.33
CA GLY A 14 21.45 -14.14 4.39
C GLY A 14 20.31 -13.16 4.20
N ILE A 15 19.33 -13.56 3.38
CA ILE A 15 17.92 -13.24 3.55
C ILE A 15 17.65 -11.74 3.81
N LEU A 16 17.58 -10.93 2.74
CA LEU A 16 16.86 -9.65 2.77
C LEU A 16 15.33 -9.90 2.78
N LEU A 17 14.85 -10.70 3.74
CA LEU A 17 13.47 -10.61 4.18
C LEU A 17 13.46 -9.66 5.37
N ILE A 18 13.67 -8.37 5.08
CA ILE A 18 13.17 -7.32 5.96
C ILE A 18 11.64 -7.42 5.85
N SER A 19 11.07 -8.36 6.59
CA SER A 19 9.65 -8.40 6.86
C SER A 19 9.35 -7.11 7.61
N CYS A 20 8.83 -6.12 6.89
CA CYS A 20 8.33 -4.90 7.48
C CYS A 20 7.14 -5.32 8.37
N GLY A 21 7.41 -5.53 9.66
CA GLY A 21 6.38 -5.83 10.65
C GLY A 21 5.38 -4.67 10.66
N LYS A 22 4.20 -4.87 10.09
CA LYS A 22 3.11 -3.89 10.13
C LYS A 22 2.79 -3.61 11.59
N LYS A 23 3.02 -2.37 12.06
CA LYS A 23 2.53 -1.95 13.37
C LYS A 23 1.01 -1.94 13.30
N SER A 24 0.34 -2.74 14.12
CA SER A 24 -1.12 -2.74 14.19
C SER A 24 -1.59 -1.46 14.86
N THR A 25 -1.88 -0.42 14.07
CA THR A 25 -2.48 0.84 14.51
C THR A 25 -4.00 0.74 14.73
N GLY A 26 -4.55 -0.49 14.64
CA GLY A 26 -5.98 -0.76 14.65
C GLY A 26 -6.71 -0.20 13.44
N LEU A 27 -5.97 0.15 12.39
CA LEU A 27 -6.49 0.55 11.09
C LEU A 27 -6.61 -0.66 10.17
N GLU A 28 -7.70 -0.70 9.41
CA GLU A 28 -8.01 -1.76 8.46
C GLU A 28 -8.33 -1.12 7.12
N ILE A 29 -7.79 -1.68 6.03
CA ILE A 29 -8.12 -1.29 4.67
C ILE A 29 -9.13 -2.27 4.10
N LYS A 30 -10.18 -1.73 3.47
CA LYS A 30 -11.15 -2.51 2.70
C LYS A 30 -11.26 -1.95 1.29
N VAL A 31 -10.80 -2.71 0.30
CA VAL A 31 -11.07 -2.39 -1.11
C VAL A 31 -12.55 -2.64 -1.41
N THR A 32 -13.21 -1.66 -2.03
CA THR A 32 -14.65 -1.69 -2.31
C THR A 32 -14.88 -1.73 -3.82
N LYS A 33 -15.91 -2.47 -4.25
CA LYS A 33 -16.35 -2.49 -5.65
C LYS A 33 -17.26 -1.28 -5.89
N GLN A 34 -17.02 -0.59 -7.00
CA GLN A 34 -17.83 0.55 -7.48
C GLN A 34 -18.45 0.17 -8.82
N ASN A 35 -19.41 0.97 -9.31
CA ASN A 35 -20.14 0.73 -10.55
C ASN A 35 -19.22 0.40 -11.75
N SER A 36 -18.14 1.17 -11.92
CA SER A 36 -17.20 1.05 -13.04
C SER A 36 -15.78 0.62 -12.64
N GLY A 37 -15.54 0.22 -11.39
CA GLY A 37 -14.18 -0.01 -10.93
C GLY A 37 -14.07 -0.33 -9.45
N TYR A 38 -13.10 0.29 -8.79
CA TYR A 38 -12.80 0.09 -7.38
C TYR A 38 -12.59 1.42 -6.66
N GLY A 39 -12.80 1.38 -5.35
CA GLY A 39 -12.42 2.40 -4.38
C GLY A 39 -11.87 1.72 -3.13
N TYR A 40 -11.71 2.47 -2.05
CA TYR A 40 -11.27 1.90 -0.77
C TYR A 40 -11.90 2.62 0.43
N GLN A 41 -11.91 1.91 1.54
CA GLN A 41 -12.25 2.43 2.85
C GLN A 41 -11.10 2.16 3.82
N ILE A 42 -10.91 3.08 4.75
CA ILE A 42 -10.06 2.86 5.92
C ILE A 42 -10.96 2.89 7.15
N LEU A 43 -10.85 1.84 7.95
CA LEU A 43 -11.64 1.62 9.15
C LEU A 43 -10.75 1.68 10.38
N LYS A 44 -11.31 2.14 11.50
CA LYS A 44 -10.70 2.06 12.81
C LYS A 44 -11.70 1.46 13.78
N LYS A 45 -11.38 0.31 14.38
CA LYS A 45 -12.31 -0.43 15.24
C LYS A 45 -13.68 -0.64 14.55
N GLN A 46 -13.65 -1.17 13.32
CA GLN A 46 -14.83 -1.44 12.48
C GLN A 46 -15.64 -0.20 12.02
N LYS A 47 -15.29 1.02 12.46
CA LYS A 47 -15.91 2.25 11.97
C LYS A 47 -15.14 2.79 10.76
N VAL A 48 -15.85 3.06 9.66
CA VAL A 48 -15.28 3.73 8.49
C VAL A 48 -14.87 5.16 8.88
N ILE A 49 -13.57 5.47 8.76
CA ILE A 49 -13.03 6.81 9.00
C ILE A 49 -12.66 7.54 7.71
N ILE A 50 -12.41 6.80 6.63
CA ILE A 50 -12.21 7.33 5.28
C ILE A 50 -12.99 6.46 4.32
N ASN A 51 -13.78 7.09 3.46
CA ASN A 51 -14.50 6.45 2.36
C ASN A 51 -14.11 7.14 1.05
N GLN A 52 -13.30 6.47 0.23
CA GLN A 52 -12.87 6.95 -1.07
C GLN A 52 -13.40 6.04 -2.18
N PRO A 53 -14.62 6.29 -2.69
CA PRO A 53 -15.13 5.57 -3.85
C PRO A 53 -14.35 5.90 -5.14
N PHE A 54 -13.65 7.03 -5.18
CA PHE A 54 -12.97 7.55 -6.37
C PHE A 54 -11.48 7.82 -6.12
N ILE A 55 -10.72 7.96 -7.21
CA ILE A 55 -9.28 8.25 -7.20
C ILE A 55 -9.08 9.64 -6.58
N PRO A 56 -8.33 9.76 -5.48
CA PRO A 56 -8.09 11.05 -4.83
C PRO A 56 -7.28 11.97 -5.75
N ALA A 57 -7.41 13.29 -5.59
CA ALA A 57 -6.72 14.31 -6.39
C ALA A 57 -7.07 14.35 -7.90
N ILE A 58 -7.93 13.45 -8.37
CA ILE A 58 -8.44 13.46 -9.75
C ILE A 58 -9.88 13.96 -9.72
N GLU A 59 -10.19 14.87 -10.63
CA GLU A 59 -11.53 15.46 -10.73
C GLU A 59 -12.55 14.44 -11.29
N GLY A 60 -13.77 14.50 -10.74
CA GLY A 60 -14.90 13.66 -11.15
C GLY A 60 -14.97 12.30 -10.44
N GLU A 61 -15.94 11.49 -10.84
CA GLU A 61 -16.23 10.18 -10.25
C GLU A 61 -15.38 9.04 -10.85
N LYS A 62 -14.08 9.30 -11.05
CA LYS A 62 -13.18 8.30 -11.62
C LYS A 62 -12.84 7.23 -10.60
N THR A 63 -13.19 5.99 -10.89
CA THR A 63 -12.86 4.82 -10.07
C THR A 63 -11.53 4.20 -10.47
N PHE A 64 -10.83 3.55 -9.54
CA PHE A 64 -9.65 2.76 -9.88
C PHE A 64 -10.00 1.62 -10.83
N LYS A 65 -9.17 1.38 -11.84
CA LYS A 65 -9.37 0.29 -12.81
C LYS A 65 -9.25 -1.09 -12.18
N ASN A 66 -8.32 -1.26 -11.24
CA ASN A 66 -8.04 -2.53 -10.59
C ASN A 66 -7.97 -2.39 -9.05
N LYS A 67 -8.06 -3.52 -8.35
CA LYS A 67 -8.02 -3.57 -6.87
C LYS A 67 -6.65 -3.18 -6.31
N GLU A 68 -5.58 -3.47 -7.05
CA GLU A 68 -4.20 -3.26 -6.61
C GLU A 68 -3.90 -1.76 -6.49
N ASP A 69 -4.35 -0.95 -7.43
CA ASP A 69 -4.17 0.51 -7.42
C ASP A 69 -4.96 1.16 -6.28
N ALA A 70 -6.18 0.69 -6.03
CA ALA A 70 -6.97 1.11 -4.88
C ALA A 70 -6.28 0.73 -3.56
N GLN A 71 -5.71 -0.47 -3.47
CA GLN A 71 -4.98 -0.96 -2.30
C GLN A 71 -3.70 -0.15 -2.06
N LYS A 72 -2.86 0.06 -3.09
CA LYS A 72 -1.63 0.87 -3.00
C LYS A 72 -1.91 2.28 -2.52
N THR A 73 -2.95 2.90 -3.06
CA THR A 73 -3.35 4.25 -2.66
C THR A 73 -3.84 4.27 -1.21
N ALA A 74 -4.64 3.26 -0.80
CA ALA A 74 -5.08 3.11 0.58
C ALA A 74 -3.90 2.89 1.56
N ASP A 75 -2.91 2.09 1.18
CA ASP A 75 -1.70 1.85 1.97
C ASP A 75 -0.90 3.15 2.15
N LEU A 76 -0.79 3.98 1.11
CA LEU A 76 -0.16 5.30 1.22
C LEU A 76 -0.93 6.20 2.20
N VAL A 77 -2.27 6.26 2.08
CA VAL A 77 -3.10 7.03 3.01
C VAL A 77 -2.93 6.53 4.44
N MET A 78 -2.97 5.22 4.66
CA MET A 78 -2.77 4.61 5.97
C MET A 78 -1.40 5.00 6.54
N ASN A 79 -0.32 4.87 5.75
CA ASN A 79 1.03 5.28 6.15
C ASN A 79 1.09 6.78 6.57
N LYS A 80 0.38 7.67 5.86
CA LYS A 80 0.28 9.08 6.26
C LYS A 80 -0.41 9.26 7.60
N ILE A 81 -1.51 8.54 7.85
CA ILE A 81 -2.23 8.58 9.14
C ILE A 81 -1.34 8.09 10.28
N GLU A 82 -0.64 6.97 10.07
CA GLU A 82 0.27 6.40 11.08
C GLU A 82 1.41 7.36 11.44
N LYS A 83 1.89 8.12 10.45
CA LYS A 83 2.90 9.18 10.63
C LYS A 83 2.32 10.51 11.13
N LYS A 84 1.03 10.56 11.50
CA LYS A 84 0.32 11.78 11.94
C LYS A 84 0.38 12.93 10.90
N MET A 85 0.49 12.59 9.62
CA MET A 85 0.45 13.54 8.51
C MET A 85 -0.98 13.64 7.96
N PHE A 86 -1.27 14.73 7.25
CA PHE A 86 -2.54 14.87 6.55
C PHE A 86 -2.66 13.78 5.46
N PRO A 87 -3.76 13.00 5.43
CA PRO A 87 -3.97 11.88 4.52
C PRO A 87 -4.32 12.31 3.08
N ARG A 88 -3.92 13.51 2.65
CA ARG A 88 -4.15 14.00 1.28
C ARG A 88 -3.17 13.32 0.34
N ILE A 89 -3.68 12.79 -0.77
CA ILE A 89 -2.86 12.30 -1.89
C ILE A 89 -2.74 13.41 -2.93
N SER A 90 -1.58 13.53 -3.54
CA SER A 90 -1.31 14.42 -4.68
C SER A 90 -1.22 13.63 -5.99
N THR A 91 -1.38 14.30 -7.13
CA THR A 91 -1.19 13.67 -8.46
C THR A 91 0.22 13.12 -8.62
N HIS A 92 1.24 13.86 -8.19
CA HIS A 92 2.63 13.39 -8.19
C HIS A 92 2.81 12.06 -7.44
N GLU A 93 2.12 11.86 -6.31
CA GLU A 93 2.18 10.59 -5.59
C GLU A 93 1.51 9.45 -6.35
N LEU A 94 0.37 9.70 -7.01
CA LEU A 94 -0.27 8.72 -7.89
C LEU A 94 0.66 8.34 -9.05
N ASP A 95 1.26 9.33 -9.70
CA ASP A 95 2.20 9.13 -10.81
C ASP A 95 3.43 8.33 -10.37
N SER A 96 3.98 8.65 -9.19
CA SER A 96 5.13 7.92 -8.61
C SER A 96 4.83 6.45 -8.33
N MET A 97 3.58 6.13 -7.98
CA MET A 97 3.08 4.77 -7.78
C MET A 97 2.59 4.11 -9.07
N LYS A 98 2.61 4.83 -10.21
CA LYS A 98 2.13 4.39 -11.52
C LYS A 98 0.64 4.01 -11.52
N ILE A 99 -0.16 4.75 -10.77
CA ILE A 99 -1.63 4.59 -10.76
C ILE A 99 -2.21 5.17 -12.04
N ALA A 100 -3.02 4.40 -12.75
CA ALA A 100 -3.72 4.87 -13.94
C ALA A 100 -5.05 5.56 -13.59
N TYR A 101 -5.31 6.74 -14.18
CA TYR A 101 -6.51 7.56 -13.97
C TYR A 101 -6.93 8.36 -15.20
#